data_AF-A0A3S8VSS9-F1
#
_entry.id   AF-A0A3S8VSS9-F1
#
_cell.length_a   1.000
_cell.length_b   1.000
_cell.length_c   1.000
_cell.angle_alpha   90.00
_cell.angle_beta   90.00
_cell.angle_gamma   90.00
#
_symmetry.space_group_name_H-M   'P 1'
#
loop_
_entity.id
_entity.type
_entity.pdbx_description
1 polymer ?
#
loop_
_entity_poly.entity_id
_entity_poly.type
_entity_poly.pdbx_seq_one_letter_code
_entity_poly.pdbx_strand_id
1 'polypeptide(L)'
;MADDEVRKPHGLMGYATCLHDPRWDDNEFVQNVGHALAGLVPLRMSELSSAGEAELMALAQGAAKTITEKGDVFQFQADQRRKGWKPSGVLSALVNAYAVLALNSPDEGVTFFAFHCCFWEHEGCPKNNDR
;
A
#
# COMPACT_ATOMS: atom_id res chain seq x y z
N MET A 1 -8.29 -22.02 26.09
CA MET A 1 -8.45 -21.95 24.63
C MET A 1 -8.96 -20.55 24.40
N ALA A 2 -8.10 -19.65 23.92
CA ALA A 2 -8.55 -18.31 23.58
C ALA A 2 -9.55 -18.46 22.43
N ASP A 3 -10.70 -17.83 22.55
CA ASP A 3 -11.65 -17.73 21.45
C ASP A 3 -10.89 -17.12 20.26
N ASP A 4 -10.74 -17.88 19.18
CA ASP A 4 -10.42 -17.31 17.87
C ASP A 4 -11.62 -16.45 17.50
N GLU A 5 -11.61 -15.18 17.92
CA GLU A 5 -12.52 -14.19 17.39
C GLU A 5 -12.42 -14.28 15.86
N VAL A 6 -13.54 -14.62 15.22
CA VAL A 6 -13.62 -14.77 13.78
C VAL A 6 -13.24 -13.42 13.17
N ARG A 7 -12.00 -13.31 12.69
CA ARG A 7 -11.46 -12.10 12.08
C ARG A 7 -12.37 -11.65 10.95
N LYS A 8 -12.85 -10.42 11.07
CA LYS A 8 -13.80 -9.86 10.10
C LYS A 8 -13.05 -8.99 9.08
N PRO A 9 -13.17 -9.25 7.78
CA PRO A 9 -12.62 -8.34 6.78
C PRO A 9 -13.41 -7.04 6.73
N HIS A 10 -12.76 -5.93 6.38
CA HIS A 10 -13.42 -4.63 6.14
C HIS A 10 -14.40 -4.65 4.95
N GLY A 11 -14.39 -5.73 4.16
CA GLY A 11 -15.20 -5.95 2.97
C GLY A 11 -14.42 -6.75 1.93
N LEU A 12 -14.96 -6.88 0.72
CA LEU A 12 -14.30 -7.57 -0.39
C LEU A 12 -12.95 -6.96 -0.79
N MET A 13 -12.79 -5.65 -0.60
CA MET A 13 -11.61 -4.90 -1.05
C MET A 13 -10.70 -4.44 0.09
N GLY A 14 -11.01 -4.74 1.36
CA GLY A 14 -10.34 -4.13 2.50
C GLY A 14 -10.62 -2.63 2.64
N TYR A 15 -9.77 -1.93 3.39
CA TYR A 15 -9.85 -0.50 3.68
C TYR A 15 -8.53 0.18 3.33
N ALA A 16 -8.62 1.39 2.78
CA ALA A 16 -7.46 2.26 2.57
C ALA A 16 -7.87 3.74 2.67
N THR A 17 -6.99 4.57 3.23
CA THR A 17 -7.23 6.01 3.38
C THR A 17 -5.93 6.80 3.34
N CYS A 18 -6.02 8.03 2.86
CA CYS A 18 -4.97 9.03 3.06
C CYS A 18 -5.19 9.70 4.41
N LEU A 19 -4.17 9.61 5.27
CA LEU A 19 -4.11 10.34 6.53
C LEU A 19 -3.70 11.78 6.25
N HIS A 20 -4.32 12.73 6.93
CA HIS A 20 -3.84 14.10 6.93
C HIS A 20 -2.54 14.18 7.74
N ASP A 21 -1.48 14.72 7.15
CA ASP A 21 -0.22 14.95 7.84
C ASP A 21 0.38 16.26 7.31
N PRO A 22 0.41 17.33 8.14
CA PRO A 22 0.89 18.65 7.75
C PRO A 22 2.28 18.69 7.13
N ARG A 23 3.10 17.66 7.37
CA ARG A 23 4.44 17.54 6.78
C ARG A 23 4.40 17.32 5.27
N TRP A 24 3.27 16.85 4.74
CA TRP A 24 3.12 16.45 3.34
C TRP A 24 2.05 17.25 2.59
N ASP A 25 1.36 18.17 3.25
CA ASP A 25 0.27 18.97 2.66
C ASP A 25 0.73 19.83 1.47
N ASP A 26 2.00 20.22 1.43
CA ASP A 26 2.57 20.98 0.32
C ASP A 26 3.37 20.10 -0.67
N ASN A 27 3.40 18.78 -0.47
CA ASN A 27 4.16 17.86 -1.32
C ASN A 27 3.26 17.15 -2.33
N GLU A 28 3.11 17.74 -3.52
CA GLU A 28 2.30 17.21 -4.61
C GLU A 28 2.67 15.78 -5.01
N PHE A 29 3.95 15.40 -4.97
CA PHE A 29 4.37 14.04 -5.27
C PHE A 29 3.77 13.04 -4.26
N VAL A 30 3.91 13.35 -2.96
CA VAL A 30 3.38 12.49 -1.89
C VAL A 30 1.86 12.40 -1.96
N GLN A 31 1.16 13.51 -2.21
CA GLN A 31 -0.30 13.49 -2.38
C GLN A 31 -0.74 12.65 -3.57
N ASN A 32 -0.09 12.80 -4.73
CA ASN A 32 -0.44 12.04 -5.93
C ASN A 32 -0.18 10.54 -5.76
N VAL A 33 0.94 10.16 -5.11
CA VAL A 33 1.23 8.77 -4.77
C VAL A 33 0.20 8.25 -3.77
N GLY A 34 -0.10 8.99 -2.70
CA GLY A 34 -1.11 8.63 -1.70
C GLY A 34 -2.49 8.38 -2.32
N HIS A 35 -2.97 9.28 -3.18
CA HIS A 35 -4.24 9.12 -3.89
C HIS A 35 -4.23 7.89 -4.82
N ALA A 36 -3.13 7.66 -5.54
CA ALA A 36 -3.02 6.47 -6.39
C ALA A 36 -3.04 5.18 -5.55
N LEU A 37 -2.36 5.15 -4.40
CA LEU A 37 -2.38 4.01 -3.48
C LEU A 37 -3.79 3.78 -2.90
N ALA A 38 -4.48 4.84 -2.47
CA ALA A 38 -5.84 4.75 -1.95
C ALA A 38 -6.84 4.19 -2.97
N GLY A 39 -6.66 4.48 -4.26
CA GLY A 39 -7.49 3.91 -5.31
C GLY A 39 -7.12 2.47 -5.70
N LEU A 40 -5.83 2.12 -5.70
CA LEU A 40 -5.35 0.87 -6.30
C LEU A 40 -5.11 -0.26 -5.28
N VAL A 41 -4.69 0.06 -4.05
CA VAL A 41 -4.37 -0.96 -3.04
C VAL A 41 -5.59 -1.80 -2.66
N PRO A 42 -6.80 -1.24 -2.43
CA PRO A 42 -7.99 -2.05 -2.15
C PRO A 42 -8.35 -3.04 -3.27
N LEU A 43 -8.25 -2.59 -4.53
CA LEU A 43 -8.46 -3.45 -5.69
C LEU A 43 -7.45 -4.60 -5.71
N ARG A 44 -6.17 -4.28 -5.46
CA ARG A 44 -5.12 -5.29 -5.45
C ARG A 44 -5.26 -6.26 -4.28
N MET A 45 -5.70 -5.81 -3.11
CA MET A 45 -6.02 -6.70 -1.98
C MET A 45 -7.13 -7.68 -2.36
N SER A 46 -8.19 -7.21 -3.02
CA SER A 46 -9.27 -8.08 -3.50
C SER A 46 -8.75 -9.15 -4.47
N GLU A 47 -7.91 -8.77 -5.43
CA GLU A 47 -7.32 -9.70 -6.40
C GLU A 47 -6.42 -10.76 -5.74
N LEU A 48 -5.73 -10.39 -4.67
CA LEU A 48 -4.78 -11.25 -3.95
C LEU A 48 -5.39 -11.98 -2.76
N SER A 49 -6.67 -11.74 -2.43
CA SER A 49 -7.32 -12.29 -1.23
C SER A 49 -7.34 -13.82 -1.18
N SER A 50 -7.26 -14.49 -2.34
CA SER A 50 -7.19 -15.96 -2.45
C SER A 50 -5.80 -16.49 -2.84
N ALA A 51 -4.79 -15.61 -2.93
CA ALA A 51 -3.44 -16.02 -3.32
C ALA A 51 -2.76 -16.83 -2.20
N GLY A 52 -1.95 -17.81 -2.59
CA GLY A 52 -1.19 -18.61 -1.63
C GLY A 52 0.05 -17.88 -1.09
N GLU A 53 0.57 -18.33 0.05
CA GLU A 53 1.74 -17.72 0.69
C GLU A 53 2.96 -17.59 -0.23
N ALA A 54 3.24 -18.63 -1.03
CA ALA A 54 4.36 -18.61 -1.99
C ALA A 54 4.20 -17.54 -3.08
N GLU A 55 2.97 -17.29 -3.52
CA GLU A 55 2.65 -16.25 -4.51
C GLU A 55 2.82 -14.85 -3.90
N LEU A 56 2.28 -14.65 -2.69
CA LEU A 56 2.41 -13.40 -1.95
C LEU A 56 3.88 -13.08 -1.65
N MET A 57 4.68 -14.08 -1.28
CA MET A 57 6.12 -13.94 -1.03
C MET A 57 6.88 -13.55 -2.31
N ALA A 58 6.57 -14.18 -3.45
CA ALA A 58 7.19 -13.82 -4.73
C ALA A 58 6.86 -12.38 -5.14
N LEU A 59 5.61 -11.95 -4.94
CA LEU A 59 5.18 -10.57 -5.17
C LEU A 59 5.91 -9.58 -4.26
N ALA A 60 6.04 -9.88 -2.96
CA ALA A 60 6.75 -9.06 -2.00
C ALA A 60 8.23 -8.89 -2.39
N GLN A 61 8.91 -9.97 -2.76
CA GLN A 61 10.31 -9.94 -3.19
C GLN A 61 10.49 -9.12 -4.48
N GLY A 62 9.62 -9.31 -5.47
CA GLY A 62 9.64 -8.54 -6.71
C GLY A 62 9.38 -7.04 -6.49
N ALA A 63 8.44 -6.72 -5.60
CA ALA A 63 8.17 -5.35 -5.18
C ALA A 63 9.36 -4.71 -4.48
N ALA A 64 9.94 -5.39 -3.47
CA ALA A 64 11.09 -4.91 -2.71
C ALA A 64 12.30 -4.64 -3.61
N LYS A 65 12.58 -5.54 -4.57
CA LYS A 65 13.63 -5.35 -5.57
C LYS A 65 13.39 -4.09 -6.42
N THR A 66 12.18 -3.94 -6.95
CA THR A 66 11.83 -2.80 -7.81
C THR A 66 11.91 -1.47 -7.07
N ILE A 67 11.42 -1.43 -5.82
CA ILE A 67 11.47 -0.24 -4.96
C ILE A 67 12.92 0.11 -4.64
N THR A 68 13.75 -0.87 -4.26
CA THR A 68 15.18 -0.65 -3.97
C THR A 68 15.94 -0.12 -5.18
N GLU A 69 15.70 -0.67 -6.37
CA GLU A 69 16.45 -0.30 -7.58
C GLU A 69 16.02 1.04 -8.18
N LYS A 70 14.77 1.46 -7.97
CA LYS A 70 14.15 2.56 -8.73
C LYS A 70 13.44 3.62 -7.88
N GLY A 71 13.34 3.43 -6.56
CA GLY A 71 12.62 4.31 -5.65
C GLY A 71 13.14 5.74 -5.66
N ASP A 72 14.46 5.92 -5.57
CA ASP A 72 15.09 7.26 -5.59
C ASP A 72 14.81 7.99 -6.90
N VAL A 73 14.87 7.28 -8.02
CA VAL A 73 14.58 7.86 -9.34
C VAL A 73 13.11 8.25 -9.45
N PHE A 74 12.21 7.43 -8.89
CA PHE A 74 10.78 7.72 -8.84
C PHE A 74 10.46 8.94 -7.98
N GLN A 75 11.12 9.10 -6.83
CA GLN A 75 10.90 10.21 -5.90
C GLN A 75 11.56 11.53 -6.35
N PHE A 76 12.82 11.48 -6.76
CA PHE A 76 13.63 12.68 -7.02
C PHE A 76 13.79 13.02 -8.50
N GLN A 77 13.11 12.27 -9.39
CA GLN A 77 13.19 12.43 -10.84
C GLN A 77 14.63 12.54 -11.36
N ALA A 78 15.55 11.78 -10.77
CA ALA A 78 16.99 11.93 -11.01
C ALA A 78 17.32 11.88 -12.51
N ASP A 79 17.49 13.08 -13.06
CA ASP A 79 17.90 13.40 -14.43
C ASP A 79 17.05 12.72 -15.53
N GLN A 80 15.92 13.35 -15.89
CA GLN A 80 15.10 13.06 -17.08
C GLN A 80 15.86 13.10 -18.44
N ARG A 81 17.21 13.14 -18.44
CA ARG A 81 18.07 13.07 -19.62
C ARG A 81 18.43 11.66 -20.08
N ARG A 82 18.09 10.60 -19.34
CA ARG A 82 18.20 9.23 -19.88
C ARG A 82 17.04 8.97 -20.84
N LYS A 83 17.21 9.44 -22.09
CA LYS A 83 16.31 9.19 -23.23
C LYS A 83 15.86 7.72 -23.25
N GLY A 84 14.59 7.47 -22.92
CA GLY A 84 13.97 6.14 -22.98
C GLY A 84 13.52 5.55 -21.64
N TRP A 85 13.75 6.20 -20.50
CA TRP A 85 13.25 5.70 -19.22
C TRP A 85 11.74 5.98 -19.05
N LYS A 86 10.94 4.93 -18.88
CA LYS A 86 9.53 5.02 -18.48
C LYS A 86 9.47 4.85 -16.96
N PRO A 87 8.80 5.73 -16.21
CA PRO A 87 8.59 5.58 -14.76
C PRO A 87 7.60 4.45 -14.39
N SER A 88 7.57 3.38 -15.18
CA SER A 88 6.55 2.33 -15.09
C SER A 88 7.10 1.15 -14.29
N GLY A 89 6.73 1.10 -13.00
CA GLY A 89 6.90 -0.10 -12.19
C GLY A 89 6.93 0.15 -10.68
N VAL A 90 7.45 1.31 -10.23
CA VAL A 90 7.56 1.60 -8.78
C VAL A 90 6.20 1.75 -8.13
N LEU A 91 5.26 2.49 -8.75
CA LEU A 91 3.91 2.59 -8.24
C LEU A 91 3.22 1.22 -8.15
N SER A 92 3.34 0.39 -9.19
CA SER A 92 2.80 -0.99 -9.16
C SER A 92 3.46 -1.86 -8.10
N ALA A 93 4.77 -1.69 -7.87
CA ALA A 93 5.50 -2.37 -6.82
C ALA A 93 5.03 -1.93 -5.43
N LEU A 94 4.81 -0.62 -5.21
CA LEU A 94 4.22 -0.11 -3.98
C LEU A 94 2.83 -0.69 -3.75
N VAL A 95 1.96 -0.69 -4.77
CA VAL A 95 0.61 -1.28 -4.69
C VAL A 95 0.68 -2.76 -4.29
N ASN A 96 1.58 -3.54 -4.90
CA ASN A 96 1.80 -4.94 -4.52
C ASN A 96 2.31 -5.08 -3.08
N ALA A 97 3.29 -4.28 -2.67
CA ALA A 97 3.87 -4.35 -1.32
C ALA A 97 2.81 -4.03 -0.26
N TYR A 98 2.08 -2.93 -0.40
CA TYR A 98 1.02 -2.56 0.54
C TYR A 98 -0.09 -3.61 0.60
N ALA A 99 -0.55 -4.13 -0.54
CA ALA A 99 -1.59 -5.16 -0.56
C ALA A 99 -1.14 -6.45 0.12
N VAL A 100 0.09 -6.92 -0.16
CA VAL A 100 0.65 -8.12 0.48
C VAL A 100 0.80 -7.92 1.99
N LEU A 101 1.33 -6.77 2.42
CA LEU A 101 1.49 -6.46 3.84
C LEU A 101 0.12 -6.39 4.54
N ALA A 102 -0.87 -5.69 3.96
CA ALA A 102 -2.19 -5.55 4.56
C ALA A 102 -2.97 -6.87 4.67
N LEU A 103 -2.74 -7.81 3.76
CA LEU A 103 -3.30 -9.17 3.84
C LEU A 103 -2.64 -10.02 4.94
N ASN A 104 -1.34 -9.80 5.19
CA ASN A 104 -0.53 -10.55 6.16
C ASN A 104 -0.40 -9.88 7.54
N SER A 105 -0.94 -8.69 7.72
CA SER A 105 -0.98 -7.99 9.01
C SER A 105 -2.41 -7.91 9.55
N PRO A 106 -2.98 -9.02 10.06
CA PRO A 106 -4.38 -9.08 10.47
C PRO A 106 -4.70 -8.27 11.72
N ASP A 107 -3.71 -8.06 12.59
CA ASP A 107 -3.92 -7.41 13.87
C ASP A 107 -3.54 -5.92 13.84
N GLU A 108 -2.77 -5.50 12.82
CA GLU A 108 -2.16 -4.17 12.74
C GLU A 108 -2.06 -3.75 11.27
N GLY A 109 -2.99 -2.94 10.77
CA GLY A 109 -2.94 -2.43 9.40
C GLY A 109 -1.62 -1.75 9.03
N VAL A 110 -1.36 -1.56 7.75
CA VAL A 110 -0.12 -0.96 7.26
C VAL A 110 -0.28 0.55 7.22
N THR A 111 0.56 1.28 7.95
CA THR A 111 0.58 2.76 7.93
C THR A 111 1.96 3.27 7.56
N PHE A 112 2.06 3.97 6.44
CA PHE A 112 3.29 4.60 6.00
C PHE A 112 3.00 5.72 4.99
N PHE A 113 3.80 6.79 4.93
CA PHE A 113 3.61 7.93 4.00
C PHE A 113 2.18 8.52 3.98
N ALA A 114 1.66 8.92 5.15
CA ALA A 114 0.31 9.51 5.24
C ALA A 114 -0.77 8.64 4.57
N PHE A 115 -0.56 7.34 4.53
CA PHE A 115 -1.45 6.36 3.93
C PHE A 115 -1.59 5.19 4.90
N HIS A 116 -2.82 4.74 5.07
CA HIS A 116 -3.16 3.56 5.85
C HIS A 116 -3.93 2.58 4.98
N CYS A 117 -3.65 1.29 5.10
CA CYS A 117 -4.47 0.24 4.53
C CYS A 117 -4.48 -1.03 5.38
N CYS A 118 -5.62 -1.69 5.46
CA CYS A 118 -5.81 -2.96 6.13
C CYS A 118 -6.85 -3.80 5.40
N PHE A 119 -6.72 -5.13 5.46
CA PHE A 119 -7.78 -6.01 4.95
C PHE A 119 -8.77 -6.41 6.05
N TRP A 120 -8.25 -6.61 7.25
CA TRP A 120 -8.97 -7.07 8.44
C TRP A 120 -9.35 -5.90 9.34
N GLU A 121 -10.53 -5.96 9.96
CA GLU A 121 -10.94 -5.01 11.00
C GLU A 121 -10.02 -5.18 12.22
N HIS A 122 -9.47 -4.06 12.72
CA HIS A 122 -8.58 -4.04 13.87
C HIS A 122 -8.78 -2.79 14.74
N GLU A 123 -8.35 -2.86 16.00
CA GLU A 123 -8.37 -1.71 16.91
C GLU A 123 -7.44 -0.59 16.40
N GLY A 124 -7.87 0.66 16.53
CA GLY A 124 -7.08 1.82 16.09
C GLY A 124 -7.05 2.03 14.56
N CYS A 125 -7.84 1.28 13.78
CA CYS A 125 -8.02 1.57 12.36
C CYS A 125 -8.54 3.00 12.17
N PRO A 126 -7.86 3.87 11.38
CA PRO A 126 -8.32 5.21 11.10
C PRO A 126 -9.74 5.16 10.56
N LYS A 127 -10.68 5.81 11.24
CA LYS A 127 -12.05 5.95 10.73
C LYS A 127 -12.09 7.21 9.88
N ASN A 128 -12.88 7.22 8.81
CA ASN A 128 -13.08 8.40 7.95
C ASN A 128 -13.72 9.62 8.67
N ASN A 129 -13.73 9.67 10.00
CA ASN A 129 -14.62 10.50 10.82
C ASN A 129 -13.97 11.75 11.45
N ASP A 130 -12.85 12.25 10.92
CA ASP A 130 -12.31 13.56 11.33
C ASP A 130 -12.00 14.44 10.09
N ARG A 131 -13.01 14.65 9.25
CA ARG A 131 -13.04 15.78 8.30
C ARG A 131 -14.21 16.69 8.63
#